data_AF-A0A944ZYD6-F1
#
_entry.id   AF-A0A944ZYD6-F1
#
_cell.length_a   1.000
_cell.length_b   1.000
_cell.length_c   1.000
_cell.angle_alpha   90.00
_cell.angle_beta   90.00
_cell.angle_gamma   90.00
#
_symmetry.space_group_name_H-M   'P 1'
#
loop_
_entity.id
_entity.type
_entity.pdbx_description
1 polymer ?
#
loop_
_entity_poly.entity_id
_entity_poly.type
_entity_poly.pdbx_seq_one_letter_code
_entity_poly.pdbx_strand_id
1 'polypeptide(L)'
;MKSGDFKFSQTLLSQLGYCLLISLLGVLFFSNHLNNPFQFDSVAYIANNASLKNPETLLTLEFWQREFLSRSLLRMSLALNAHLDGFRPFGYHILNLAFHILNALLLFFVLEKSFHRFGMEAMGCKRIRAVSFFSAAFFLCHPIQTESVIYIMSRSEVIASTFYLAGFLLFQQLLNRPSTSRLQYCFYFLALFLIALAGFSIKQIVATLPAILALYYLCSCPEQAPALRFLKKWRWAIFGIIAGIISSLFYKLLTDETFLIGPSRAEEMVGRAKYMLSQPSVIVFYYLKMLLFPMNLNIDPDIEVVARLLSWNFLIPVLCIASLLLCSLKFFKTRFVFFFLCWFFIILSPSSSIVTLHDLAAEHRVYLASAGIFVLITYWVSEITRRWGEIPALKIILIFCVFALGIMTLKRNAVWQSELSLWQDTYQKSPHKLRPLINLARAHSLEGNTDKAIKYYQESLVEGPAVFATNYNLGDLYLKKNLVNEAMRHFNLASRIEPEIPESFARIGEIYLLQKKFELADPYFRRAVELNPRSAQVFKNLGVLNFYHLNKPKQGLAFFSRSLTLDPGQPEASKIRELLSQFKPE
;
A
#
# COMPACT_ATOMS: atom_id res chain seq x y z
N MET A 1 12.51 -22.49 47.67
CA MET A 1 13.04 -22.16 46.32
C MET A 1 12.61 -23.17 45.22
N LYS A 2 11.40 -23.77 45.22
CA LYS A 2 11.08 -24.83 44.23
C LYS A 2 9.71 -24.81 43.53
N SER A 3 8.79 -23.90 43.86
CA SER A 3 7.47 -23.83 43.18
C SER A 3 7.29 -22.62 42.25
N GLY A 4 7.97 -21.50 42.53
CA GLY A 4 7.93 -20.28 41.71
C GLY A 4 8.68 -20.42 40.38
N ASP A 5 9.92 -20.91 40.43
CA ASP A 5 10.78 -21.06 39.23
C ASP A 5 10.21 -22.07 38.23
N PHE A 6 9.53 -23.11 38.72
CA PHE A 6 8.90 -24.13 37.88
C PHE A 6 7.65 -23.62 37.15
N LYS A 7 6.82 -22.77 37.77
CA LYS A 7 5.66 -22.14 37.11
C LYS A 7 6.09 -21.07 36.10
N PHE A 8 7.17 -20.34 36.41
CA PHE A 8 7.77 -19.37 35.50
C PHE A 8 8.33 -20.07 34.25
N SER A 9 9.08 -21.15 34.42
CA SER A 9 9.64 -21.92 33.29
C SER A 9 8.55 -22.52 32.39
N GLN A 10 7.47 -23.07 32.96
CA GLN A 10 6.34 -23.60 32.18
C GLN A 10 5.59 -22.53 31.39
N THR A 11 5.45 -21.32 31.93
CA THR A 11 4.81 -20.21 31.23
C THR A 11 5.65 -19.75 30.06
N LEU A 12 6.96 -19.59 30.27
CA LEU A 12 7.90 -19.22 29.23
C LEU A 12 7.96 -20.27 28.12
N LEU A 13 8.04 -21.56 28.47
CA LEU A 13 8.00 -22.68 27.51
C LEU A 13 6.72 -22.66 26.67
N SER A 14 5.57 -22.41 27.29
CA SER A 14 4.30 -22.30 26.58
C SER A 14 4.28 -21.11 25.60
N GLN A 15 4.79 -19.95 26.00
CA GLN A 15 4.88 -18.78 25.12
C GLN A 15 5.81 -19.03 23.94
N LEU A 16 6.98 -19.64 24.19
CA LEU A 16 7.92 -20.03 23.14
C LEU A 16 7.31 -21.01 22.14
N GLY A 17 6.51 -21.97 22.60
CA GLY A 17 5.80 -22.90 21.73
C GLY A 17 4.82 -22.19 20.78
N TYR A 18 4.05 -21.21 21.28
CA TYR A 18 3.17 -20.40 20.43
C TYR A 18 3.95 -19.51 19.46
N CYS A 19 5.05 -18.88 19.90
CA CYS A 19 5.91 -18.07 19.03
C CYS A 19 6.51 -18.90 17.89
N LEU A 20 6.97 -20.12 18.19
CA LEU A 20 7.47 -21.04 17.19
C LEU A 20 6.36 -21.41 16.18
N LEU A 21 5.17 -21.74 16.67
CA LEU A 21 4.04 -22.10 15.81
C LEU A 21 3.61 -20.94 14.89
N ILE A 22 3.49 -19.72 15.42
CA ILE A 22 3.21 -18.51 14.63
C ILE A 22 4.28 -18.33 13.54
N SER A 23 5.55 -18.46 13.90
CA SER A 23 6.66 -18.30 12.94
C SER A 23 6.63 -19.38 11.84
N LEU A 24 6.38 -20.64 12.22
CA LEU A 24 6.27 -21.75 11.28
C LEU A 24 5.09 -21.59 10.33
N LEU A 25 3.92 -21.16 10.81
CA LEU A 25 2.76 -20.88 9.95
C LEU A 25 3.05 -19.77 8.94
N GLY A 26 3.76 -18.72 9.36
CA GLY A 26 4.16 -17.62 8.47
C GLY A 26 5.09 -18.09 7.35
N VAL A 27 6.11 -18.87 7.69
CA VAL A 27 7.01 -19.47 6.69
C VAL A 27 6.24 -20.43 5.77
N LEU A 28 5.41 -21.30 6.34
CA LEU A 28 4.64 -22.30 5.59
C LEU A 28 3.76 -21.65 4.52
N PHE A 29 2.94 -20.66 4.89
CA PHE A 29 1.93 -20.09 3.98
C PHE A 29 2.42 -18.94 3.09
N PHE A 30 3.61 -18.39 3.35
CA PHE A 30 4.20 -17.34 2.52
C PHE A 30 5.43 -17.77 1.73
N SER A 31 6.08 -18.90 2.02
CA SER A 31 7.34 -19.29 1.35
C SER A 31 7.30 -19.28 -0.19
N ASN A 32 6.15 -19.56 -0.82
CA ASN A 32 6.03 -19.63 -2.28
C ASN A 32 6.06 -18.27 -3.01
N HIS A 33 6.07 -17.13 -2.30
CA HIS A 33 6.18 -15.80 -2.93
C HIS A 33 7.61 -15.26 -3.02
N LEU A 34 8.58 -15.89 -2.35
CA LEU A 34 9.92 -15.31 -2.14
C LEU A 34 10.68 -15.00 -3.44
N ASN A 35 10.33 -15.65 -4.55
CA ASN A 35 10.94 -15.41 -5.87
C ASN A 35 10.05 -14.62 -6.83
N ASN A 36 8.91 -14.10 -6.38
CA ASN A 36 8.02 -13.31 -7.23
C ASN A 36 8.74 -12.01 -7.67
N PRO A 37 8.59 -11.59 -8.94
CA PRO A 37 9.26 -10.40 -9.45
C PRO A 37 8.71 -9.12 -8.82
N PHE A 38 9.40 -7.99 -9.05
CA PHE A 38 8.82 -6.68 -8.74
C PHE A 38 7.57 -6.47 -9.61
N GLN A 39 6.48 -6.03 -8.98
CA GLN A 39 5.19 -5.81 -9.63
C GLN A 39 4.74 -4.36 -9.43
N PHE A 40 3.97 -3.85 -10.40
CA PHE A 40 3.31 -2.54 -10.34
C PHE A 40 4.29 -1.41 -9.96
N ASP A 41 3.96 -0.55 -8.98
CA ASP A 41 4.83 0.58 -8.63
C ASP A 41 6.21 0.14 -8.12
N SER A 42 6.38 -1.12 -7.67
CA SER A 42 7.70 -1.62 -7.26
C SER A 42 8.72 -1.55 -8.39
N VAL A 43 8.30 -1.70 -9.64
CA VAL A 43 9.20 -1.59 -10.80
C VAL A 43 9.72 -0.15 -10.92
N ALA A 44 8.84 0.85 -10.86
CA ALA A 44 9.21 2.25 -10.99
C ALA A 44 10.04 2.75 -9.79
N TYR A 45 9.62 2.44 -8.56
CA TYR A 45 10.27 2.95 -7.35
C TYR A 45 11.57 2.24 -6.98
N ILE A 46 11.76 0.99 -7.43
CA ILE A 46 12.92 0.17 -7.07
C ILE A 46 13.78 -0.12 -8.29
N ALA A 47 13.28 -0.93 -9.23
CA ALA A 47 14.08 -1.44 -10.34
C ALA A 47 14.59 -0.31 -11.25
N ASN A 48 13.78 0.73 -11.47
CA ASN A 48 14.13 1.87 -12.32
C ASN A 48 14.79 3.03 -11.55
N ASN A 49 15.06 2.86 -10.26
CA ASN A 49 15.59 3.93 -9.41
C ASN A 49 17.06 3.68 -9.02
N ALA A 50 17.97 4.13 -9.88
CA ALA A 50 19.40 3.98 -9.66
C ALA A 50 19.92 4.68 -8.37
N SER A 51 19.20 5.68 -7.86
CA SER A 51 19.59 6.38 -6.62
C SER A 51 19.63 5.46 -5.39
N LEU A 52 18.86 4.36 -5.40
CA LEU A 52 18.83 3.40 -4.29
C LEU A 52 20.16 2.67 -4.10
N LYS A 53 21.06 2.65 -5.10
CA LYS A 53 22.38 2.00 -4.98
C LYS A 53 23.34 2.78 -4.07
N ASN A 54 23.08 4.07 -3.84
CA ASN A 54 23.95 4.96 -3.07
C ASN A 54 23.24 5.42 -1.79
N PRO A 55 23.08 4.54 -0.77
CA PRO A 55 22.31 4.84 0.43
C PRO A 55 22.87 6.03 1.23
N GLU A 56 24.16 6.35 1.07
CA GLU A 56 24.82 7.49 1.71
C GLU A 56 24.13 8.83 1.40
N THR A 57 23.55 8.97 0.21
CA THR A 57 22.80 10.17 -0.19
C THR A 57 21.56 10.41 0.68
N LEU A 58 21.01 9.35 1.29
CA LEU A 58 19.83 9.37 2.15
C LEU A 58 20.17 9.58 3.63
N LEU A 59 21.46 9.66 3.99
CA LEU A 59 21.94 9.93 5.34
C LEU A 59 22.20 11.42 5.59
N THR A 60 22.06 12.26 4.57
CA THR A 60 22.33 13.70 4.66
C THR A 60 21.23 14.43 5.44
N LEU A 61 21.60 15.46 6.21
CA LEU A 61 20.63 16.30 6.92
C LEU A 61 19.64 16.97 5.96
N GLU A 62 20.10 17.36 4.77
CA GLU A 62 19.28 17.94 3.71
C GLU A 62 18.17 16.98 3.25
N PHE A 63 18.51 15.71 3.01
CA PHE A 63 17.52 14.68 2.67
C PHE A 63 16.46 14.58 3.76
N TRP A 64 16.86 14.51 5.03
CA TRP A 64 15.92 14.40 6.13
C TRP A 64 15.04 15.64 6.29
N GLN A 65 15.58 16.85 6.15
CA GLN A 65 14.77 18.07 6.22
C GLN A 65 13.71 18.13 5.13
N ARG A 66 14.05 17.67 3.92
CA ARG A 66 13.15 17.72 2.76
C ARG A 66 12.15 16.56 2.71
N GLU A 67 12.59 15.35 3.07
CA GLU A 67 11.87 14.11 2.76
C GLU A 67 11.33 13.38 4.02
N PHE A 68 11.48 13.95 5.22
CA PHE A 68 10.97 13.30 6.45
C PHE A 68 9.47 12.95 6.37
N LEU A 69 8.66 13.88 5.85
CA LEU A 69 7.22 13.69 5.68
C LEU A 69 6.85 12.86 4.43
N SER A 70 7.81 12.58 3.53
CA SER A 70 7.61 11.89 2.25
C SER A 70 8.07 10.41 2.27
N ARG A 71 7.98 9.79 3.45
CA ARG A 71 8.31 8.39 3.73
C ARG A 71 9.82 8.08 3.73
N SER A 72 10.65 8.95 4.32
CA SER A 72 12.12 8.83 4.33
C SER A 72 12.63 7.48 4.82
N LEU A 73 12.15 6.96 5.96
CA LEU A 73 12.60 5.68 6.50
C LEU A 73 12.20 4.50 5.61
N LEU A 74 11.07 4.57 4.90
CA LEU A 74 10.72 3.56 3.91
C LEU A 74 11.75 3.54 2.78
N ARG A 75 12.11 4.71 2.22
CA ARG A 75 13.11 4.82 1.15
C ARG A 75 14.47 4.32 1.62
N MET A 76 14.88 4.65 2.83
CA MET A 76 16.11 4.13 3.42
C MET A 76 16.08 2.61 3.57
N SER A 77 14.94 2.04 4.00
CA SER A 77 14.81 0.58 4.07
C SER A 77 14.97 -0.10 2.71
N LEU A 78 14.49 0.53 1.64
CA LEU A 78 14.62 0.02 0.27
C LEU A 78 16.05 0.18 -0.26
N ALA A 79 16.70 1.32 0.03
CA ALA A 79 18.08 1.60 -0.37
C ALA A 79 19.08 0.70 0.36
N LEU A 80 18.89 0.47 1.67
CA LEU A 80 19.71 -0.47 2.43
C LEU A 80 19.57 -1.89 1.86
N ASN A 81 18.35 -2.30 1.51
CA ASN A 81 18.13 -3.59 0.87
C ASN A 81 18.81 -3.68 -0.51
N ALA A 82 18.76 -2.59 -1.30
CA ALA A 82 19.42 -2.50 -2.61
C ALA A 82 20.95 -2.55 -2.48
N HIS A 83 21.49 -1.96 -1.42
CA HIS A 83 22.92 -1.99 -1.13
C HIS A 83 23.40 -3.40 -0.72
N LEU A 84 22.59 -4.14 0.05
CA LEU A 84 22.96 -5.47 0.57
C LEU A 84 22.75 -6.62 -0.44
N ASP A 85 21.64 -6.62 -1.20
CA ASP A 85 21.25 -7.74 -2.09
C ASP A 85 20.96 -7.27 -3.54
N GLY A 86 21.34 -6.04 -3.89
CA GLY A 86 21.04 -5.47 -5.20
C GLY A 86 19.53 -5.36 -5.45
N PHE A 87 19.14 -5.45 -6.72
CA PHE A 87 17.73 -5.47 -7.11
C PHE A 87 17.19 -6.91 -7.26
N ARG A 88 17.59 -7.83 -6.39
CA ARG A 88 17.04 -9.19 -6.36
C ARG A 88 15.76 -9.19 -5.52
N PRO A 89 14.58 -9.59 -6.03
CA PRO A 89 13.33 -9.56 -5.26
C PRO A 89 13.36 -10.37 -3.96
N PHE A 90 14.17 -11.44 -3.92
CA PHE A 90 14.26 -12.37 -2.80
C PHE A 90 14.54 -11.71 -1.45
N GLY A 91 15.59 -10.89 -1.34
CA GLY A 91 15.90 -10.19 -0.08
C GLY A 91 14.78 -9.23 0.35
N TYR A 92 14.06 -8.64 -0.61
CA TYR A 92 12.96 -7.73 -0.29
C TYR A 92 11.76 -8.45 0.31
N HIS A 93 11.41 -9.60 -0.26
CA HIS A 93 10.33 -10.46 0.21
C HIS A 93 10.63 -11.07 1.58
N ILE A 94 11.86 -11.54 1.81
CA ILE A 94 12.28 -12.03 3.14
C ILE A 94 12.07 -10.95 4.20
N LEU A 95 12.50 -9.71 3.93
CA LEU A 95 12.39 -8.64 4.90
C LEU A 95 10.92 -8.32 5.22
N ASN A 96 10.05 -8.27 4.21
CA ASN A 96 8.62 -8.07 4.41
C ASN A 96 7.98 -9.21 5.22
N LEU A 97 8.31 -10.47 4.88
CA LEU A 97 7.83 -11.64 5.61
C LEU A 97 8.30 -11.66 7.06
N ALA A 98 9.55 -11.29 7.32
CA ALA A 98 10.09 -11.18 8.68
C ALA A 98 9.32 -10.15 9.51
N PHE A 99 9.05 -8.96 8.94
CA PHE A 99 8.20 -7.97 9.62
C PHE A 99 6.76 -8.44 9.80
N HIS A 100 6.21 -9.20 8.85
CA HIS A 100 4.86 -9.76 8.99
C HIS A 100 4.75 -10.76 10.16
N ILE A 101 5.71 -11.69 10.25
CA ILE A 101 5.81 -12.62 11.38
C ILE A 101 6.03 -11.86 12.69
N LEU A 102 6.94 -10.88 12.71
CA LEU A 102 7.18 -10.05 13.89
C LEU A 102 5.90 -9.33 14.35
N ASN A 103 5.09 -8.80 13.43
CA ASN A 103 3.82 -8.16 13.77
C ASN A 103 2.83 -9.15 14.41
N ALA A 104 2.73 -10.39 13.89
CA ALA A 104 1.88 -11.42 14.49
C ALA A 104 2.36 -11.81 15.91
N LEU A 105 3.68 -11.90 16.12
CA LEU A 105 4.27 -12.14 17.44
C LEU A 105 4.00 -10.98 18.41
N LEU A 106 4.20 -9.73 17.97
CA LEU A 106 3.88 -8.56 18.77
C LEU A 106 2.40 -8.51 19.13
N LEU A 107 1.51 -8.81 18.18
CA LEU A 107 0.07 -8.89 18.42
C LEU A 107 -0.27 -9.95 19.48
N PHE A 108 0.34 -11.14 19.42
CA PHE A 108 0.17 -12.18 20.45
C PHE A 108 0.47 -11.65 21.87
N PHE A 109 1.61 -10.97 22.06
CA PHE A 109 1.98 -10.40 23.37
C PHE A 109 1.11 -9.21 23.80
N VAL A 110 0.77 -8.33 22.85
CA VAL A 110 -0.14 -7.20 23.09
C VAL A 110 -1.50 -7.70 23.59
N LEU A 111 -2.02 -8.79 23.01
CA LEU A 111 -3.30 -9.35 23.38
C LEU A 111 -3.26 -10.04 24.74
N GLU A 112 -2.22 -10.84 25.03
CA GLU A 112 -2.07 -11.46 26.36
C GLU A 112 -2.09 -10.38 27.46
N LYS A 113 -1.32 -9.29 27.30
CA LYS A 113 -1.34 -8.16 28.23
C LYS A 113 -2.67 -7.43 28.27
N SER A 114 -3.35 -7.28 27.14
CA SER A 114 -4.66 -6.62 27.06
C SER A 114 -5.70 -7.37 27.87
N PHE A 115 -5.85 -8.69 27.69
CA PHE A 115 -6.83 -9.49 28.42
C PHE A 115 -6.67 -9.37 29.94
N HIS A 116 -5.42 -9.43 30.43
CA HIS A 116 -5.14 -9.20 31.86
C HIS A 116 -5.52 -7.80 32.30
N ARG A 117 -5.14 -6.77 31.53
CA ARG A 117 -5.41 -5.38 31.89
C ARG A 117 -6.90 -5.03 31.88
N PHE A 118 -7.69 -5.67 31.02
CA PHE A 118 -9.15 -5.54 30.99
C PHE A 118 -9.86 -6.36 32.08
N GLY A 119 -9.13 -6.99 33.02
CA GLY A 119 -9.70 -7.72 34.14
C GLY A 119 -10.32 -9.07 33.76
N MET A 120 -9.91 -9.66 32.63
CA MET A 120 -10.47 -10.93 32.14
C MET A 120 -9.76 -12.16 32.74
N GLU A 121 -9.18 -12.04 33.93
CA GLU A 121 -8.44 -13.12 34.60
C GLU A 121 -9.29 -14.37 34.85
N ALA A 122 -10.60 -14.19 35.03
CA ALA A 122 -11.58 -15.28 35.17
C ALA A 122 -11.62 -16.23 33.95
N MET A 123 -11.11 -15.82 32.78
CA MET A 123 -10.97 -16.72 31.62
C MET A 123 -9.89 -17.79 31.83
N GLY A 124 -8.93 -17.54 32.71
CA GLY A 124 -7.77 -18.41 32.94
C GLY A 124 -6.66 -18.23 31.90
N CYS A 125 -5.41 -18.28 32.35
CA CYS A 125 -4.23 -17.97 31.53
C CYS A 125 -4.11 -18.83 30.26
N LYS A 126 -4.49 -20.11 30.31
CA LYS A 126 -4.44 -21.00 29.14
C LYS A 126 -5.39 -20.53 28.03
N ARG A 127 -6.59 -20.08 28.39
CA ARG A 127 -7.60 -19.62 27.44
C ARG A 127 -7.23 -18.25 26.87
N ILE A 128 -6.74 -17.33 27.71
CA ILE A 128 -6.21 -16.04 27.25
C ILE A 128 -5.12 -16.26 26.19
N ARG A 129 -4.15 -17.13 26.46
CA ARG A 129 -3.09 -17.45 25.49
C ARG A 129 -3.64 -18.07 24.21
N ALA A 130 -4.59 -18.99 24.30
CA ALA A 130 -5.21 -19.59 23.12
C ALA A 130 -5.92 -18.55 22.25
N VAL A 131 -6.70 -17.64 22.85
CA VAL A 131 -7.38 -16.55 22.12
C VAL A 131 -6.37 -15.59 21.49
N SER A 132 -5.33 -15.21 22.23
CA SER A 132 -4.23 -14.38 21.68
C SER A 132 -3.53 -15.08 20.51
N PHE A 133 -3.25 -16.38 20.63
CA PHE A 133 -2.63 -17.18 19.57
C PHE A 133 -3.51 -17.26 18.33
N PHE A 134 -4.77 -17.65 18.47
CA PHE A 134 -5.67 -17.74 17.31
C PHE A 134 -5.86 -16.37 16.66
N SER A 135 -5.95 -15.28 17.42
CA SER A 135 -6.05 -13.93 16.86
C SER A 135 -4.83 -13.57 16.01
N ALA A 136 -3.63 -13.88 16.51
CA ALA A 136 -2.39 -13.69 15.77
C ALA A 136 -2.28 -14.62 14.56
N ALA A 137 -2.74 -15.86 14.67
CA ALA A 137 -2.74 -16.83 13.56
C ALA A 137 -3.75 -16.45 12.46
N PHE A 138 -4.95 -15.98 12.81
CA PHE A 138 -5.90 -15.39 11.86
C PHE A 138 -5.28 -14.18 11.18
N PHE A 139 -4.73 -13.23 11.95
CA PHE A 139 -4.05 -12.06 11.39
C PHE A 139 -2.95 -12.45 10.40
N LEU A 140 -2.09 -13.41 10.76
CA LEU A 140 -0.98 -13.88 9.95
C LEU A 140 -1.43 -14.63 8.68
N CYS A 141 -2.35 -15.58 8.82
CA CYS A 141 -2.67 -16.51 7.74
C CYS A 141 -3.74 -15.99 6.77
N HIS A 142 -4.36 -14.85 7.07
CA HIS A 142 -5.49 -14.34 6.28
C HIS A 142 -5.05 -13.83 4.88
N PRO A 143 -5.72 -14.22 3.78
CA PRO A 143 -5.34 -13.84 2.42
C PRO A 143 -5.31 -12.33 2.16
N ILE A 144 -6.07 -11.55 2.92
CA ILE A 144 -6.06 -10.08 2.82
C ILE A 144 -4.69 -9.46 3.12
N GLN A 145 -3.81 -10.16 3.84
CA GLN A 145 -2.47 -9.66 4.15
C GLN A 145 -1.51 -9.78 2.96
N THR A 146 -1.87 -10.53 1.92
CA THR A 146 -0.97 -10.82 0.79
C THR A 146 -0.50 -9.56 0.09
N GLU A 147 -1.39 -8.58 -0.11
CA GLU A 147 -0.99 -7.29 -0.67
C GLU A 147 -0.04 -6.51 0.25
N SER A 148 -0.12 -6.66 1.58
CA SER A 148 0.82 -5.99 2.49
C SER A 148 2.20 -6.66 2.55
N VAL A 149 2.25 -7.98 2.32
CA VAL A 149 3.48 -8.76 2.46
C VAL A 149 4.23 -8.89 1.14
N ILE A 150 3.52 -9.24 0.06
CA ILE A 150 4.11 -9.62 -1.24
C ILE A 150 4.33 -8.41 -2.13
N TYR A 151 3.42 -7.42 -2.10
CA TYR A 151 3.65 -6.18 -2.84
C TYR A 151 4.76 -5.41 -2.14
N ILE A 152 5.96 -5.39 -2.72
CA ILE A 152 7.17 -4.91 -2.03
C ILE A 152 7.02 -3.46 -1.55
N MET A 153 6.38 -2.57 -2.33
CA MET A 153 6.12 -1.19 -1.88
C MET A 153 5.15 -1.08 -0.70
N SER A 154 4.32 -2.10 -0.48
CA SER A 154 3.50 -2.23 0.73
C SER A 154 4.29 -2.61 1.98
N ARG A 155 5.62 -2.74 1.88
CA ARG A 155 6.57 -2.73 3.02
C ARG A 155 6.26 -1.64 4.04
N SER A 156 5.74 -0.50 3.57
CA SER A 156 5.26 0.58 4.42
C SER A 156 4.26 0.12 5.49
N GLU A 157 3.35 -0.81 5.19
CA GLU A 157 2.36 -1.33 6.13
C GLU A 157 3.01 -2.17 7.23
N VAL A 158 3.83 -3.15 6.84
CA VAL A 158 4.42 -4.11 7.80
C VAL A 158 5.42 -3.43 8.74
N ILE A 159 6.23 -2.48 8.26
CA ILE A 159 7.18 -1.77 9.13
C ILE A 159 6.45 -0.75 10.02
N ALA A 160 5.52 0.04 9.47
CA ALA A 160 4.75 0.99 10.29
C ALA A 160 3.96 0.29 11.39
N SER A 161 3.39 -0.88 11.10
CA SER A 161 2.70 -1.71 12.08
C SER A 161 3.62 -2.25 13.17
N THR A 162 4.89 -2.51 12.83
CA THR A 162 5.89 -2.95 13.82
C THR A 162 6.14 -1.84 14.82
N PHE A 163 6.37 -0.61 14.36
CA PHE A 163 6.50 0.56 15.24
C PHE A 163 5.22 0.80 16.05
N TYR A 164 4.04 0.63 15.43
CA TYR A 164 2.76 0.80 16.09
C TYR A 164 2.57 -0.19 17.26
N LEU A 165 2.75 -1.48 17.00
CA LEU A 165 2.57 -2.53 18.00
C LEU A 165 3.67 -2.49 19.06
N ALA A 166 4.92 -2.17 18.70
CA ALA A 166 6.01 -1.99 19.66
C ALA A 166 5.75 -0.79 20.59
N GLY A 167 5.31 0.34 20.05
CA GLY A 167 4.91 1.51 20.84
C GLY A 167 3.72 1.17 21.76
N PHE A 168 2.73 0.45 21.25
CA PHE A 168 1.60 0.02 22.07
C PHE A 168 2.02 -0.93 23.20
N LEU A 169 2.89 -1.90 22.92
CA LEU A 169 3.43 -2.83 23.91
C LEU A 169 4.25 -2.11 24.99
N LEU A 170 5.05 -1.11 24.60
CA LEU A 170 5.82 -0.28 25.52
C LEU A 170 4.88 0.53 26.45
N PHE A 171 3.78 1.06 25.91
CA PHE A 171 2.76 1.74 26.71
C PHE A 171 2.06 0.79 27.69
N GLN A 172 1.72 -0.43 27.27
CA GLN A 172 1.18 -1.45 28.19
C GLN A 172 2.16 -1.79 29.31
N GLN A 173 3.46 -1.84 29.00
CA GLN A 173 4.51 -2.10 29.99
C GLN A 173 4.59 -0.97 31.01
N LEU A 174 4.51 0.29 30.58
CA LEU A 174 4.43 1.45 31.47
C LEU A 174 3.23 1.35 32.43
N LEU A 175 2.05 1.02 31.90
CA LEU A 175 0.80 0.93 32.67
C LEU A 175 0.79 -0.19 33.71
N ASN A 176 1.59 -1.24 33.53
CA ASN A 176 1.66 -2.39 34.43
C ASN A 176 2.74 -2.23 35.51
N ARG A 177 3.52 -1.15 35.52
CA ARG A 177 4.51 -0.92 36.58
C ARG A 177 3.81 -0.50 37.88
N PRO A 178 4.17 -1.09 39.03
CA PRO A 178 3.60 -0.71 40.33
C PRO A 178 4.06 0.69 40.77
N SER A 179 5.30 1.06 40.47
CA SER A 179 5.85 2.39 40.70
C SER A 179 6.75 2.82 39.53
N THR A 180 6.68 4.10 39.19
CA THR A 180 7.44 4.71 38.09
C THR A 180 7.88 6.10 38.52
N SER A 181 9.18 6.37 38.50
CA SER A 181 9.71 7.70 38.84
C SER A 181 9.42 8.71 37.72
N ARG A 182 9.47 10.01 38.02
CA ARG A 182 9.29 11.08 37.01
C ARG A 182 10.25 10.92 35.84
N LEU A 183 11.52 10.62 36.13
CA LEU A 183 12.54 10.39 35.11
C LEU A 183 12.21 9.19 34.21
N GLN A 184 11.73 8.09 34.79
CA GLN A 184 11.26 6.94 34.02
C GLN A 184 10.08 7.31 33.12
N TYR A 185 9.09 8.06 33.62
CA TYR A 185 8.01 8.56 32.77
C TYR A 185 8.55 9.36 31.58
N CYS A 186 9.48 10.30 31.81
CA CYS A 186 10.13 11.05 30.73
C CYS A 186 10.78 10.12 29.69
N PHE A 187 11.50 9.08 30.13
CA PHE A 187 12.09 8.10 29.22
C PHE A 187 11.05 7.31 28.42
N TYR A 188 9.98 6.81 29.04
CA TYR A 188 8.92 6.11 28.33
C TYR A 188 8.22 7.02 27.32
N PHE A 189 7.90 8.27 27.70
CA PHE A 189 7.28 9.23 26.79
C PHE A 189 8.19 9.60 25.63
N LEU A 190 9.49 9.82 25.89
CA LEU A 190 10.47 10.08 24.84
C LEU A 190 10.58 8.88 23.89
N ALA A 191 10.70 7.66 24.42
CA ALA A 191 10.76 6.45 23.61
C ALA A 191 9.49 6.25 22.76
N LEU A 192 8.30 6.46 23.33
CA LEU A 192 7.04 6.41 22.59
C LEU A 192 6.97 7.46 21.50
N PHE A 193 7.41 8.69 21.78
CA PHE A 193 7.47 9.76 20.80
C PHE A 193 8.41 9.42 19.65
N LEU A 194 9.61 8.93 19.93
CA LEU A 194 10.59 8.53 18.89
C LEU A 194 10.09 7.35 18.05
N ILE A 195 9.46 6.34 18.67
CA ILE A 195 8.83 5.21 17.96
C ILE A 195 7.71 5.71 17.05
N ALA A 196 6.85 6.59 17.54
CA ALA A 196 5.75 7.15 16.76
C ALA A 196 6.28 8.01 15.59
N LEU A 197 7.32 8.82 15.84
CA LEU A 197 7.96 9.67 14.84
C LEU A 197 8.62 8.84 13.73
N ALA A 198 9.38 7.79 14.09
CA ALA A 198 9.97 6.85 13.15
C ALA A 198 8.88 6.13 12.34
N GLY A 199 7.87 5.56 13.00
CA GLY A 199 6.76 4.89 12.32
C GLY A 199 6.00 5.82 11.36
N PHE A 200 5.78 7.08 11.75
CA PHE A 200 5.12 8.09 10.92
C PHE A 200 5.92 8.40 9.65
N SER A 201 7.24 8.46 9.74
CA SER A 201 8.14 8.62 8.58
C SER A 201 8.19 7.39 7.65
N ILE A 202 7.46 6.32 7.95
CA ILE A 202 7.23 5.19 7.05
C ILE A 202 5.81 5.29 6.48
N LYS A 203 4.81 5.44 7.36
CA LYS A 203 3.41 5.53 6.99
C LYS A 203 2.60 6.33 8.00
N GLN A 204 1.70 7.17 7.49
CA GLN A 204 0.90 8.11 8.28
C GLN A 204 -0.10 7.44 9.24
N ILE A 205 -0.41 6.15 9.08
CA ILE A 205 -1.32 5.41 9.98
C ILE A 205 -0.87 5.50 11.45
N VAL A 206 0.43 5.66 11.70
CA VAL A 206 1.02 5.78 13.05
C VAL A 206 0.58 7.05 13.77
N ALA A 207 0.09 8.07 13.06
CA ALA A 207 -0.53 9.25 13.68
C ALA A 207 -1.75 8.91 14.54
N THR A 208 -2.35 7.73 14.35
CA THR A 208 -3.49 7.26 15.16
C THR A 208 -3.06 6.61 16.48
N LEU A 209 -1.77 6.33 16.67
CA LEU A 209 -1.25 5.64 17.87
C LEU A 209 -1.63 6.39 19.17
N PRO A 210 -1.45 7.71 19.31
CA PRO A 210 -1.85 8.42 20.53
C PRO A 210 -3.34 8.25 20.87
N ALA A 211 -4.22 8.23 19.86
CA ALA A 211 -5.65 8.00 20.05
C ALA A 211 -5.93 6.58 20.56
N ILE A 212 -5.25 5.57 20.04
CA ILE A 212 -5.35 4.19 20.52
C ILE A 212 -4.79 4.05 21.95
N LEU A 213 -3.66 4.68 22.28
CA LEU A 213 -3.10 4.63 23.64
C LEU A 213 -4.07 5.26 24.65
N ALA A 214 -4.63 6.43 24.32
CA ALA A 214 -5.62 7.10 25.15
C ALA A 214 -6.89 6.24 25.31
N LEU A 215 -7.42 5.70 24.21
CA LEU A 215 -8.61 4.85 24.25
C LEU A 215 -8.37 3.57 25.06
N TYR A 216 -7.20 2.94 24.92
CA TYR A 216 -6.82 1.76 25.71
C TYR A 216 -6.79 2.07 27.21
N TYR A 217 -6.19 3.20 27.60
CA TYR A 217 -6.16 3.63 29.00
C TYR A 217 -7.58 3.87 29.54
N LEU A 218 -8.44 4.55 28.77
CA LEU A 218 -9.81 4.85 29.18
C LEU A 218 -10.68 3.60 29.27
N CYS A 219 -10.53 2.67 28.33
CA CYS A 219 -11.33 1.44 28.29
C CYS A 219 -10.87 0.44 29.36
N SER A 220 -9.59 0.45 29.75
CA SER A 220 -9.04 -0.51 30.71
C SER A 220 -8.92 0.01 32.15
N CYS A 221 -9.08 1.31 32.42
CA CYS A 221 -8.98 1.83 33.78
C CYS A 221 -10.24 1.55 34.64
N PRO A 222 -10.11 1.46 35.97
CA PRO A 222 -11.26 1.28 36.87
C PRO A 222 -12.33 2.38 36.74
N GLU A 223 -13.58 2.06 37.06
CA GLU A 223 -14.72 3.00 37.04
C GLU A 223 -14.47 4.29 37.84
N GLN A 224 -13.72 4.20 38.94
CA GLN A 224 -13.43 5.32 39.83
C GLN A 224 -12.21 6.16 39.40
N ALA A 225 -11.55 5.82 38.29
CA ALA A 225 -10.37 6.55 37.81
C ALA A 225 -10.70 8.05 37.58
N PRO A 226 -9.84 8.99 38.00
CA PRO A 226 -10.07 10.43 37.85
C PRO A 226 -10.36 10.84 36.40
N ALA A 227 -9.64 10.25 35.43
CA ALA A 227 -9.85 10.49 34.00
C ALA A 227 -11.27 10.13 33.55
N LEU A 228 -11.79 8.98 33.96
CA LEU A 228 -13.14 8.55 33.58
C LEU A 228 -14.22 9.41 34.26
N ARG A 229 -13.99 9.82 35.53
CA ARG A 229 -14.87 10.77 36.23
C ARG A 229 -14.91 12.12 35.53
N PHE A 230 -13.76 12.64 35.11
CA PHE A 230 -13.66 13.87 34.33
C PHE A 230 -14.43 13.76 33.00
N LEU A 231 -14.23 12.68 32.24
CA LEU A 231 -14.95 12.44 30.99
C LEU A 231 -16.47 12.35 31.21
N LYS A 232 -16.93 11.62 32.23
CA LYS A 232 -18.35 11.52 32.58
C LYS A 232 -18.96 12.89 32.92
N LYS A 233 -18.22 13.72 33.69
CA LYS A 233 -18.64 15.09 34.07
C LYS A 233 -18.78 16.01 32.85
N TRP A 234 -17.81 15.98 31.94
CA TRP A 234 -17.73 16.88 30.80
C TRP A 234 -18.25 16.28 29.49
N ARG A 235 -18.93 15.13 29.52
CA ARG A 235 -19.29 14.35 28.34
C ARG A 235 -20.00 15.15 27.24
N TRP A 236 -20.89 16.06 27.60
CA TRP A 236 -21.63 16.87 26.63
C TRP A 236 -20.79 18.00 26.04
N ALA A 237 -19.91 18.61 26.84
CA ALA A 237 -18.96 19.61 26.35
C ALA A 237 -17.93 18.96 25.41
N ILE A 238 -17.38 17.80 25.80
CA ILE A 238 -16.46 17.01 24.98
C ILE A 238 -17.15 16.57 23.69
N PHE A 239 -18.39 16.06 23.77
CA PHE A 239 -19.16 15.69 22.59
C PHE A 239 -19.39 16.90 21.67
N GLY A 240 -19.76 18.06 22.23
CA GLY A 240 -19.93 19.29 21.46
C GLY A 240 -18.64 19.73 20.76
N ILE A 241 -17.50 19.66 21.45
CA ILE A 241 -16.18 19.99 20.87
C ILE A 241 -15.81 19.00 19.76
N ILE A 242 -15.95 17.69 20.01
CA ILE A 242 -15.66 16.65 18.99
C ILE A 242 -16.59 16.82 17.79
N ALA A 243 -17.89 17.03 18.00
CA ALA A 243 -18.85 17.28 16.93
C ALA A 243 -18.51 18.56 16.16
N GLY A 244 -18.08 19.63 16.84
CA GLY A 244 -17.61 20.86 16.20
C GLY A 244 -16.34 20.66 15.38
N ILE A 245 -15.35 19.93 15.91
CA ILE A 245 -14.11 19.59 15.19
C ILE A 245 -14.42 18.71 13.98
N ILE A 246 -15.23 17.66 14.14
CA ILE A 246 -15.63 16.78 13.02
C ILE A 246 -16.41 17.57 11.98
N SER A 247 -17.34 18.43 12.39
CA SER A 247 -18.12 19.26 11.45
C SER A 247 -17.22 20.26 10.72
N SER A 248 -16.27 20.88 11.42
CA SER A 248 -15.29 21.79 10.82
C SER A 248 -14.33 21.06 9.89
N LEU A 249 -13.82 19.89 10.27
CA LEU A 249 -13.00 19.05 9.41
C LEU A 249 -13.79 18.57 8.20
N PHE A 250 -15.04 18.15 8.38
CA PHE A 250 -15.91 17.72 7.28
C PHE A 250 -16.21 18.90 6.34
N TYR A 251 -16.52 20.08 6.88
CA TYR A 251 -16.69 21.30 6.10
C TYR A 251 -15.41 21.67 5.34
N LYS A 252 -14.26 21.72 6.02
CA LYS A 252 -12.97 22.04 5.41
C LYS A 252 -12.57 21.00 4.36
N LEU A 253 -12.80 19.72 4.61
CA LEU A 253 -12.50 18.64 3.67
C LEU A 253 -13.41 18.66 2.43
N LEU A 254 -14.63 19.21 2.58
CA LEU A 254 -15.55 19.47 1.45
C LEU A 254 -15.27 20.78 0.71
N THR A 255 -14.64 21.78 1.33
CA THR A 255 -14.52 23.15 0.79
C THR A 255 -13.10 23.61 0.44
N ASP A 256 -12.07 23.10 1.10
CA ASP A 256 -10.69 23.57 0.96
C ASP A 256 -9.90 22.69 -0.02
N GLU A 257 -9.51 23.26 -1.16
CA GLU A 257 -8.74 22.54 -2.18
C GLU A 257 -7.30 22.20 -1.76
N THR A 258 -6.75 22.86 -0.73
CA THR A 258 -5.32 22.80 -0.37
C THR A 258 -4.95 21.71 0.64
N PHE A 259 -5.91 21.06 1.31
CA PHE A 259 -5.65 19.99 2.28
C PHE A 259 -5.25 18.64 1.63
N LEU A 260 -4.86 18.66 0.36
CA LEU A 260 -4.51 17.46 -0.41
C LEU A 260 -3.04 17.09 -0.31
N ILE A 261 -2.81 15.79 -0.16
CA ILE A 261 -1.63 15.11 -0.69
C ILE A 261 -2.15 14.20 -1.84
N GLY A 262 -2.16 14.73 -3.08
CA GLY A 262 -2.58 14.06 -4.35
C GLY A 262 -4.00 14.44 -4.86
N PRO A 263 -4.27 14.60 -6.18
CA PRO A 263 -3.65 14.00 -7.38
C PRO A 263 -3.04 14.99 -8.41
N SER A 264 -2.44 14.46 -9.49
CA SER A 264 -1.81 15.20 -10.61
C SER A 264 -2.70 15.43 -11.84
N ARG A 265 -3.93 14.85 -11.93
CA ARG A 265 -4.89 15.12 -13.02
C ARG A 265 -6.35 15.13 -12.57
N ALA A 266 -7.15 15.95 -13.26
CA ALA A 266 -8.55 16.22 -12.94
C ALA A 266 -9.53 15.13 -13.40
N GLU A 267 -9.16 14.29 -14.36
CA GLU A 267 -10.08 13.37 -15.05
C GLU A 267 -10.22 11.99 -14.39
N GLU A 268 -9.26 11.59 -13.54
CA GLU A 268 -9.32 10.35 -12.73
C GLU A 268 -9.98 10.55 -11.35
N MET A 269 -10.39 11.76 -11.01
CA MET A 269 -10.86 12.05 -9.66
C MET A 269 -12.25 11.45 -9.40
N VAL A 270 -12.30 10.39 -8.58
CA VAL A 270 -13.42 10.27 -7.65
C VAL A 270 -13.36 11.51 -6.76
N GLY A 271 -14.09 12.56 -7.14
CA GLY A 271 -14.07 13.84 -6.44
C GLY A 271 -14.21 13.64 -4.93
N ARG A 272 -13.52 14.42 -4.12
CA ARG A 272 -13.33 14.17 -2.67
C ARG A 272 -14.63 13.87 -1.94
N ALA A 273 -15.69 14.62 -2.24
CA ALA A 273 -17.02 14.37 -1.72
C ALA A 273 -17.49 12.94 -2.05
N LYS A 274 -17.38 12.51 -3.31
CA LYS A 274 -17.68 11.15 -3.73
C LYS A 274 -16.78 10.12 -3.06
N TYR A 275 -15.48 10.41 -2.89
CA TYR A 275 -14.55 9.51 -2.18
C TYR A 275 -15.03 9.28 -0.74
N MET A 276 -15.29 10.37 -0.01
CA MET A 276 -15.75 10.33 1.38
C MET A 276 -17.11 9.65 1.53
N LEU A 277 -18.06 9.95 0.63
CA LEU A 277 -19.37 9.30 0.60
C LEU A 277 -19.26 7.80 0.31
N SER A 278 -18.23 7.37 -0.41
CA SER A 278 -18.01 5.96 -0.70
C SER A 278 -17.36 5.20 0.46
N GLN A 279 -16.66 5.89 1.38
CA GLN A 279 -15.87 5.21 2.41
C GLN A 279 -16.70 4.34 3.38
N PRO A 280 -17.88 4.75 3.88
CA PRO A 280 -18.71 3.85 4.68
C PRO A 280 -19.07 2.56 3.93
N SER A 281 -19.40 2.65 2.64
CA SER A 281 -19.70 1.52 1.77
C SER A 281 -18.48 0.63 1.57
N VAL A 282 -17.31 1.22 1.30
CA VAL A 282 -16.03 0.49 1.23
C VAL A 282 -15.79 -0.28 2.53
N ILE A 283 -15.97 0.35 3.69
CA ILE A 283 -15.72 -0.29 4.97
C ILE A 283 -16.65 -1.49 5.19
N VAL A 284 -17.97 -1.30 5.00
CA VAL A 284 -18.96 -2.33 5.34
C VAL A 284 -19.09 -3.40 4.25
N PHE A 285 -19.24 -2.99 2.99
CA PHE A 285 -19.53 -3.91 1.88
C PHE A 285 -18.30 -4.50 1.22
N TYR A 286 -17.12 -3.86 1.37
CA TYR A 286 -15.87 -4.39 0.86
C TYR A 286 -14.98 -4.94 1.99
N TYR A 287 -14.43 -4.10 2.87
CA TYR A 287 -13.43 -4.56 3.85
C TYR A 287 -13.96 -5.59 4.85
N LEU A 288 -15.09 -5.33 5.52
CA LEU A 288 -15.66 -6.32 6.46
C LEU A 288 -16.07 -7.60 5.74
N LYS A 289 -16.60 -7.50 4.51
CA LYS A 289 -16.91 -8.66 3.67
C LYS A 289 -15.64 -9.47 3.38
N MET A 290 -14.54 -8.83 2.99
CA MET A 290 -13.27 -9.50 2.69
C MET A 290 -12.61 -10.11 3.93
N LEU A 291 -12.79 -9.52 5.11
CA LEU A 291 -12.27 -10.07 6.37
C LEU A 291 -13.05 -11.31 6.87
N LEU A 292 -14.33 -11.42 6.54
CA LEU A 292 -15.16 -12.57 6.90
C LEU A 292 -15.16 -13.65 5.81
N PHE A 293 -15.11 -13.23 4.55
CA PHE A 293 -15.18 -14.06 3.36
C PHE A 293 -14.14 -13.57 2.34
N PRO A 294 -12.85 -13.96 2.47
CA PRO A 294 -11.76 -13.47 1.62
C PRO A 294 -11.78 -14.06 0.19
N MET A 295 -12.89 -13.89 -0.50
CA MET A 295 -13.13 -14.32 -1.87
C MET A 295 -13.03 -13.10 -2.80
N ASN A 296 -12.47 -13.28 -3.99
CA ASN A 296 -12.31 -12.23 -5.01
C ASN A 296 -11.39 -11.05 -4.63
N LEU A 297 -10.43 -11.28 -3.73
CA LEU A 297 -9.33 -10.37 -3.48
C LEU A 297 -8.55 -10.07 -4.77
N ASN A 298 -8.29 -8.80 -5.06
CA ASN A 298 -7.55 -8.31 -6.23
C ASN A 298 -6.88 -6.95 -5.95
N ILE A 299 -5.83 -6.61 -6.72
CA ILE A 299 -5.01 -5.41 -6.45
C ILE A 299 -5.76 -4.11 -6.76
N ASP A 300 -6.83 -4.18 -7.56
CA ASP A 300 -7.53 -3.00 -8.04
C ASP A 300 -9.05 -3.23 -8.11
N PRO A 301 -9.72 -3.34 -6.94
CA PRO A 301 -11.12 -3.70 -6.89
C PRO A 301 -11.99 -2.65 -7.58
N ASP A 302 -13.03 -3.14 -8.25
CA ASP A 302 -14.08 -2.30 -8.81
C ASP A 302 -15.10 -1.99 -7.71
N ILE A 303 -15.10 -0.74 -7.25
CA ILE A 303 -15.95 -0.26 -6.17
C ILE A 303 -16.85 0.82 -6.75
N GLU A 304 -18.16 0.64 -6.55
CA GLU A 304 -19.15 1.63 -6.94
C GLU A 304 -18.95 2.94 -6.18
N VAL A 305 -18.85 4.04 -6.94
CA VAL A 305 -18.72 5.39 -6.39
C VAL A 305 -20.08 5.86 -5.85
N VAL A 306 -20.12 6.20 -4.57
CA VAL A 306 -21.29 6.82 -3.96
C VAL A 306 -21.29 8.32 -4.18
N ALA A 307 -22.26 8.81 -4.95
CA ALA A 307 -22.35 10.22 -5.33
C ALA A 307 -23.32 11.06 -4.47
N ARG A 308 -24.18 10.44 -3.65
CA ARG A 308 -25.26 11.13 -2.91
C ARG A 308 -25.36 10.66 -1.45
N LEU A 309 -25.58 11.62 -0.54
CA LEU A 309 -25.82 11.37 0.90
C LEU A 309 -27.07 10.52 1.16
N LEU A 310 -28.14 10.71 0.39
CA LEU A 310 -29.40 9.97 0.54
C LEU A 310 -29.41 8.62 -0.19
N SER A 311 -28.25 8.11 -0.63
CA SER A 311 -28.17 6.78 -1.24
C SER A 311 -28.19 5.69 -0.17
N TRP A 312 -28.81 4.55 -0.50
CA TRP A 312 -28.78 3.37 0.37
C TRP A 312 -27.35 2.86 0.60
N ASN A 313 -26.50 3.00 -0.43
CA ASN A 313 -25.08 2.68 -0.35
C ASN A 313 -24.33 3.52 0.71
N PHE A 314 -24.78 4.74 1.04
CA PHE A 314 -24.23 5.52 2.15
C PHE A 314 -24.95 5.25 3.48
N LEU A 315 -26.28 5.34 3.49
CA LEU A 315 -27.08 5.32 4.72
C LEU A 315 -27.00 3.98 5.46
N ILE A 316 -27.08 2.85 4.75
CA ILE A 316 -27.06 1.51 5.37
C ILE A 316 -25.70 1.28 6.08
N PRO A 317 -24.53 1.49 5.43
CA PRO A 317 -23.26 1.35 6.12
C PRO A 317 -23.07 2.29 7.31
N VAL A 318 -23.49 3.56 7.20
CA VAL A 318 -23.40 4.52 8.31
C VAL A 318 -24.24 4.05 9.49
N LEU A 319 -25.48 3.63 9.25
CA LEU A 319 -26.35 3.08 10.28
C LEU A 319 -25.79 1.78 10.87
N CYS A 320 -25.18 0.92 10.06
CA CYS A 320 -24.52 -0.30 10.51
C CYS A 320 -23.35 0.00 11.45
N ILE A 321 -22.44 0.90 11.05
CA ILE A 321 -21.29 1.34 11.86
C ILE A 321 -21.78 1.98 13.16
N ALA A 322 -22.75 2.90 13.08
CA ALA A 322 -23.32 3.57 14.25
C ALA A 322 -23.96 2.55 15.21
N SER A 323 -24.73 1.60 14.68
CA SER A 323 -25.38 0.55 15.48
C SER A 323 -24.34 -0.35 16.16
N LEU A 324 -23.29 -0.78 15.45
CA LEU A 324 -22.20 -1.58 16.01
C LEU A 324 -21.52 -0.87 17.19
N LEU A 325 -21.19 0.42 17.01
CA LEU A 325 -20.57 1.23 18.06
C LEU A 325 -21.51 1.44 19.26
N LEU A 326 -22.78 1.78 19.02
CA LEU A 326 -23.77 1.97 20.10
C LEU A 326 -24.08 0.68 20.86
N CYS A 327 -24.20 -0.45 20.16
CA CYS A 327 -24.41 -1.76 20.77
C CYS A 327 -23.21 -2.18 21.61
N SER A 328 -21.98 -1.87 21.18
CA SER A 328 -20.78 -2.17 21.98
C SER A 328 -20.70 -1.38 23.29
N LEU A 329 -21.29 -0.18 23.34
CA LEU A 329 -21.40 0.62 24.56
C LEU A 329 -22.56 0.16 25.48
N LYS A 330 -23.72 -0.20 24.91
CA LYS A 330 -24.95 -0.50 25.68
C LYS A 330 -25.14 -1.98 26.03
N PHE A 331 -24.95 -2.87 25.06
CA PHE A 331 -25.32 -4.29 25.16
C PHE A 331 -24.18 -5.17 25.66
N PHE A 332 -22.96 -4.96 25.14
CA PHE A 332 -21.86 -5.85 25.50
C PHE A 332 -21.28 -5.56 26.89
N LYS A 333 -21.43 -4.33 27.43
CA LYS A 333 -20.85 -3.86 28.71
C LYS A 333 -19.34 -4.13 28.89
N THR A 334 -18.68 -4.71 27.88
CA THR A 334 -17.28 -5.08 27.86
C THR A 334 -16.54 -3.99 27.11
N ARG A 335 -15.88 -3.11 27.86
CA ARG A 335 -14.99 -2.06 27.32
C ARG A 335 -13.92 -2.61 26.37
N PHE A 336 -13.59 -3.91 26.50
CA PHE A 336 -12.74 -4.66 25.60
C PHE A 336 -13.29 -4.75 24.16
N VAL A 337 -14.56 -5.13 24.00
CA VAL A 337 -15.20 -5.24 22.67
C VAL A 337 -15.27 -3.86 22.02
N PHE A 338 -15.66 -2.83 22.78
CA PHE A 338 -15.65 -1.46 22.29
C PHE A 338 -14.25 -1.01 21.85
N PHE A 339 -13.22 -1.29 22.64
CA PHE A 339 -11.84 -0.95 22.29
C PHE A 339 -11.40 -1.57 20.95
N PHE A 340 -11.57 -2.88 20.76
CA PHE A 340 -11.15 -3.55 19.52
C PHE A 340 -12.06 -3.25 18.32
N LEU A 341 -13.31 -2.86 18.55
CA LEU A 341 -14.16 -2.32 17.49
C LEU A 341 -13.66 -0.93 17.04
N CYS A 342 -13.36 -0.04 17.99
CA CYS A 342 -12.76 1.26 17.70
C CYS A 342 -11.35 1.16 17.11
N TRP A 343 -10.56 0.14 17.48
CA TRP A 343 -9.25 -0.14 16.90
C TRP A 343 -9.31 -0.20 15.38
N PHE A 344 -10.28 -0.95 14.84
CA PHE A 344 -10.49 -1.09 13.41
C PHE A 344 -10.75 0.27 12.73
N PHE A 345 -11.73 1.03 13.23
CA PHE A 345 -12.10 2.31 12.62
C PHE A 345 -11.03 3.41 12.79
N ILE A 346 -10.39 3.49 13.96
CA ILE A 346 -9.38 4.53 14.24
C ILE A 346 -8.16 4.33 13.36
N ILE A 347 -7.63 3.10 13.26
CA ILE A 347 -6.43 2.81 12.45
C ILE A 347 -6.71 2.98 10.96
N LEU A 348 -7.92 2.63 10.52
CA LEU A 348 -8.32 2.75 9.12
C LEU A 348 -8.63 4.21 8.71
N SER A 349 -8.94 5.09 9.67
CA SER A 349 -9.40 6.46 9.40
C SER A 349 -8.47 7.32 8.54
N PRO A 350 -7.13 7.25 8.61
CA PRO A 350 -6.28 8.06 7.74
C PRO A 350 -6.44 7.66 6.27
N SER A 351 -6.44 6.36 5.97
CA SER A 351 -6.42 5.84 4.59
C SER A 351 -7.80 5.60 3.99
N SER A 352 -8.86 5.51 4.79
CA SER A 352 -10.23 5.26 4.32
C SER A 352 -11.28 6.15 5.01
N SER A 353 -10.92 7.40 5.36
CA SER A 353 -11.87 8.43 5.80
C SER A 353 -11.34 9.86 5.60
N ILE A 354 -10.17 10.17 6.15
CA ILE A 354 -9.67 11.56 6.27
C ILE A 354 -8.84 11.97 5.05
N VAL A 355 -7.89 11.13 4.63
CA VAL A 355 -7.02 11.43 3.48
C VAL A 355 -7.66 10.88 2.22
N THR A 356 -7.91 11.76 1.25
CA THR A 356 -8.38 11.34 -0.08
C THR A 356 -7.23 10.69 -0.82
N LEU A 357 -7.47 9.50 -1.36
CA LEU A 357 -6.49 8.72 -2.13
C LEU A 357 -7.08 8.43 -3.51
N HIS A 358 -6.20 8.09 -4.46
CA HIS A 358 -6.60 7.77 -5.83
C HIS A 358 -7.58 6.59 -5.87
N ASP A 359 -7.24 5.50 -5.19
CA ASP A 359 -8.08 4.31 -5.18
C ASP A 359 -9.11 4.37 -4.05
N LEU A 360 -10.36 4.01 -4.33
CA LEU A 360 -11.42 3.96 -3.30
C LEU A 360 -11.12 2.94 -2.21
N ALA A 361 -10.51 1.82 -2.60
CA ALA A 361 -10.13 0.74 -1.70
C ALA A 361 -8.80 0.13 -2.14
N ALA A 362 -8.03 -0.34 -1.17
CA ALA A 362 -6.89 -1.22 -1.39
C ALA A 362 -6.77 -2.16 -0.18
N GLU A 363 -6.48 -3.44 -0.42
CA GLU A 363 -6.53 -4.50 0.61
C GLU A 363 -5.49 -4.25 1.70
N HIS A 364 -4.32 -3.76 1.29
CA HIS A 364 -3.24 -3.46 2.23
C HIS A 364 -3.60 -2.38 3.28
N ARG A 365 -4.62 -1.54 3.05
CA ARG A 365 -5.05 -0.49 3.99
C ARG A 365 -5.63 -1.05 5.28
N VAL A 366 -6.18 -2.25 5.25
CA VAL A 366 -6.77 -2.89 6.44
C VAL A 366 -5.79 -3.77 7.20
N TYR A 367 -4.51 -3.81 6.80
CA TYR A 367 -3.48 -4.67 7.40
C TYR A 367 -3.55 -4.67 8.93
N LEU A 368 -3.16 -3.58 9.61
CA LEU A 368 -3.19 -3.51 11.08
C LEU A 368 -4.60 -3.37 11.67
N ALA A 369 -5.51 -2.71 10.95
CA ALA A 369 -6.88 -2.52 11.40
C ALA A 369 -7.61 -3.86 11.60
N SER A 370 -7.38 -4.82 10.70
CA SER A 370 -7.98 -6.16 10.69
C SER A 370 -7.76 -6.94 11.98
N ALA A 371 -6.65 -6.69 12.69
CA ALA A 371 -6.35 -7.31 13.97
C ALA A 371 -7.49 -7.14 14.98
N GLY A 372 -8.15 -5.97 15.00
CA GLY A 372 -9.30 -5.73 15.87
C GLY A 372 -10.46 -6.69 15.59
N ILE A 373 -10.75 -6.95 14.32
CA ILE A 373 -11.83 -7.87 13.92
C ILE A 373 -11.48 -9.32 14.27
N PHE A 374 -10.25 -9.75 13.98
CA PHE A 374 -9.82 -11.13 14.31
C PHE A 374 -9.83 -11.40 15.81
N VAL A 375 -9.46 -10.42 16.64
CA VAL A 375 -9.55 -10.50 18.10
C VAL A 375 -10.99 -10.64 18.57
N LEU A 376 -11.92 -9.89 17.98
CA LEU A 376 -13.33 -10.00 18.33
C LEU A 376 -13.88 -11.38 17.98
N ILE A 377 -13.57 -11.91 16.79
CA ILE A 377 -14.04 -13.25 16.36
C ILE A 377 -13.57 -14.34 17.33
N THR A 378 -12.28 -14.38 17.66
CA THR A 378 -11.71 -15.41 18.56
C THR A 378 -12.19 -15.24 19.99
N TYR A 379 -12.37 -14.00 20.47
CA TYR A 379 -12.97 -13.70 21.76
C TYR A 379 -14.41 -14.22 21.84
N TRP A 380 -15.22 -13.98 20.81
CA TRP A 380 -16.60 -14.46 20.74
C TRP A 380 -16.69 -15.98 20.78
N VAL A 381 -15.85 -16.69 20.03
CA VAL A 381 -15.77 -18.16 20.08
C VAL A 381 -15.35 -18.64 21.49
N SER A 382 -14.43 -17.93 22.14
CA SER A 382 -14.04 -18.22 23.51
C SER A 382 -15.16 -17.97 24.53
N GLU A 383 -16.03 -16.99 24.30
CA GLU A 383 -17.16 -16.71 25.18
C GLU A 383 -18.26 -17.78 25.04
N ILE A 384 -18.48 -18.30 23.82
CA ILE A 384 -19.39 -19.43 23.57
C ILE A 384 -18.91 -20.68 24.34
N THR A 385 -17.63 -21.03 24.24
CA THR A 385 -17.05 -22.17 24.98
C THR A 385 -17.03 -21.94 26.49
N ARG A 386 -16.98 -20.69 26.96
CA ARG A 386 -17.14 -20.39 28.39
C ARG A 386 -18.56 -20.65 28.89
N ARG A 387 -19.58 -20.29 28.09
CA ARG A 387 -20.99 -20.41 28.47
C ARG A 387 -21.54 -21.82 28.33
N TRP A 388 -21.16 -22.55 27.29
CA TRP A 388 -21.73 -23.85 26.94
C TRP A 388 -20.81 -25.03 27.24
N GLY A 389 -19.66 -24.77 27.86
CA GLY A 389 -18.63 -25.78 28.14
C GLY A 389 -17.60 -25.90 27.01
N GLU A 390 -16.51 -26.60 27.29
CA GLU A 390 -15.48 -26.88 26.28
C GLU A 390 -16.06 -27.76 25.18
N ILE A 391 -16.13 -27.22 23.95
CA ILE A 391 -16.59 -27.94 22.77
C ILE A 391 -15.36 -28.21 21.90
N PRO A 392 -14.79 -29.44 21.90
CA PRO A 392 -13.59 -29.76 21.13
C PRO A 392 -13.72 -29.42 19.64
N ALA A 393 -14.92 -29.58 19.09
CA ALA A 393 -15.24 -29.23 17.70
C ALA A 393 -14.93 -27.76 17.38
N LEU A 394 -15.16 -26.79 18.29
CA LEU A 394 -14.86 -25.38 18.03
C LEU A 394 -13.35 -25.13 17.89
N LYS A 395 -12.51 -25.83 18.66
CA LYS A 395 -11.04 -25.74 18.49
C LYS A 395 -10.60 -26.34 17.16
N ILE A 396 -11.17 -27.48 16.77
CA ILE A 396 -10.90 -28.10 15.47
C ILE A 396 -11.33 -27.17 14.33
N ILE A 397 -12.49 -26.53 14.44
CA ILE A 397 -12.97 -25.54 13.47
C ILE A 397 -12.01 -24.34 13.39
N LEU A 398 -11.54 -23.79 14.51
CA LEU A 398 -10.57 -22.69 14.49
C LEU A 398 -9.26 -23.09 13.79
N ILE A 399 -8.74 -24.29 14.07
CA ILE A 399 -7.54 -24.81 13.40
C ILE A 399 -7.81 -24.96 11.90
N PHE A 400 -8.94 -25.58 11.52
CA PHE A 400 -9.34 -25.72 10.13
C PHE A 400 -9.43 -24.37 9.43
N CYS A 401 -10.06 -23.35 10.04
CA CYS A 401 -10.15 -22.00 9.49
C CYS A 401 -8.77 -21.37 9.28
N VAL A 402 -7.84 -21.50 10.24
CA VAL A 402 -6.46 -20.99 10.08
C VAL A 402 -5.77 -21.65 8.88
N PHE A 403 -5.87 -22.97 8.74
CA PHE A 403 -5.28 -23.69 7.60
C PHE A 403 -5.97 -23.37 6.28
N ALA A 404 -7.31 -23.25 6.26
CA ALA A 404 -8.06 -22.87 5.07
C ALA A 404 -7.65 -21.47 4.57
N LEU A 405 -7.55 -20.50 5.49
CA LEU A 405 -7.05 -19.16 5.19
C LEU A 405 -5.60 -19.20 4.70
N GLY A 406 -4.73 -19.99 5.35
CA GLY A 406 -3.35 -20.18 4.91
C GLY A 406 -3.23 -20.78 3.50
N ILE A 407 -4.07 -21.75 3.15
CA ILE A 407 -4.12 -22.32 1.79
C ILE A 407 -4.62 -21.29 0.78
N MET A 408 -5.62 -20.48 1.14
CA MET A 408 -6.07 -19.37 0.29
C MET A 408 -4.96 -18.34 0.09
N THR A 409 -4.16 -18.07 1.12
CA THR A 409 -2.96 -17.22 1.04
C THR A 409 -1.94 -17.82 0.07
N LEU A 410 -1.59 -19.11 0.19
CA LEU A 410 -0.69 -19.78 -0.75
C LEU A 410 -1.16 -19.66 -2.21
N LYS A 411 -2.46 -19.86 -2.47
CA LYS A 411 -3.04 -19.68 -3.81
C LYS A 411 -2.94 -18.23 -4.28
N ARG A 412 -3.22 -17.28 -3.40
CA ARG A 412 -3.15 -15.85 -3.71
C ARG A 412 -1.71 -15.40 -4.00
N ASN A 413 -0.72 -15.97 -3.31
CA ASN A 413 0.69 -15.70 -3.58
C ASN A 413 1.12 -16.06 -5.01
N ALA A 414 0.53 -17.12 -5.58
CA ALA A 414 0.81 -17.56 -6.94
C ALA A 414 0.31 -16.55 -8.00
N VAL A 415 -0.70 -15.73 -7.68
CA VAL A 415 -1.18 -14.66 -8.57
C VAL A 415 -0.09 -13.60 -8.81
N TRP A 416 0.81 -13.38 -7.86
CA TRP A 416 1.87 -12.37 -7.94
C TRP A 416 3.12 -12.84 -8.74
N GLN A 417 3.12 -14.06 -9.29
CA GLN A 417 4.28 -14.66 -9.97
C GLN A 417 4.67 -13.96 -11.29
N SER A 418 3.73 -13.29 -11.96
CA SER A 418 4.00 -12.54 -13.18
C SER A 418 3.01 -11.39 -13.37
N GLU A 419 3.38 -10.38 -14.14
CA GLU A 419 2.46 -9.29 -14.50
C GLU A 419 1.20 -9.84 -15.18
N LEU A 420 1.36 -10.83 -16.07
CA LEU A 420 0.22 -11.46 -16.72
C LEU A 420 -0.73 -12.10 -15.71
N SER A 421 -0.21 -12.93 -14.79
CA SER A 421 -1.03 -13.62 -13.78
C SER A 421 -1.79 -12.62 -12.90
N LEU A 422 -1.10 -11.58 -12.44
CA LEU A 422 -1.66 -10.55 -11.56
C LEU A 422 -2.78 -9.75 -12.24
N TRP A 423 -2.54 -9.27 -13.46
CA TRP A 423 -3.52 -8.45 -14.18
C TRP A 423 -4.63 -9.27 -14.81
N GLN A 424 -4.38 -10.53 -15.16
CA GLN A 424 -5.42 -11.46 -15.62
C GLN A 424 -6.40 -11.80 -14.50
N ASP A 425 -5.90 -12.08 -13.29
CA ASP A 425 -6.73 -12.31 -12.09
C ASP A 425 -7.52 -11.05 -11.71
N THR A 426 -6.90 -9.87 -11.81
CA THR A 426 -7.56 -8.60 -11.51
C THR A 426 -8.64 -8.27 -12.53
N TYR A 427 -8.37 -8.44 -13.84
CA TYR A 427 -9.37 -8.25 -14.90
C TYR A 427 -10.56 -9.21 -14.74
N GLN A 428 -10.34 -10.47 -14.37
CA GLN A 428 -11.45 -11.41 -14.14
C GLN A 428 -12.40 -10.96 -13.02
N LYS A 429 -11.91 -10.17 -12.07
CA LYS A 429 -12.66 -9.69 -10.89
C LYS A 429 -13.16 -8.25 -11.05
N SER A 430 -12.49 -7.46 -11.88
CA SER A 430 -12.76 -6.05 -12.17
C SER A 430 -12.69 -5.78 -13.68
N PRO A 431 -13.56 -6.40 -14.51
CA PRO A 431 -13.39 -6.41 -15.97
C PRO A 431 -13.61 -5.06 -16.66
N HIS A 432 -14.39 -4.17 -16.04
CA HIS A 432 -14.73 -2.85 -16.59
C HIS A 432 -13.76 -1.75 -16.14
N LYS A 433 -12.76 -2.10 -15.32
CA LYS A 433 -11.82 -1.11 -14.82
C LYS A 433 -10.67 -0.90 -15.82
N LEU A 434 -10.36 0.37 -16.09
CA LEU A 434 -9.34 0.75 -17.08
C LEU A 434 -7.94 0.25 -16.72
N ARG A 435 -7.51 0.40 -15.47
CA ARG A 435 -6.15 0.04 -15.05
C ARG A 435 -5.85 -1.46 -15.24
N PRO A 436 -6.73 -2.42 -14.87
CA PRO A 436 -6.54 -3.83 -15.17
C PRO A 436 -6.46 -4.13 -16.68
N LEU A 437 -7.35 -3.54 -17.49
CA LEU A 437 -7.34 -3.73 -18.95
C LEU A 437 -6.01 -3.27 -19.58
N ILE A 438 -5.56 -2.06 -19.25
CA ILE A 438 -4.33 -1.46 -19.78
C ILE A 438 -3.10 -2.27 -19.37
N ASN A 439 -3.05 -2.71 -18.11
CA ASN A 439 -1.91 -3.48 -17.62
C ASN A 439 -1.92 -4.93 -18.11
N LEU A 440 -3.09 -5.56 -18.28
CA LEU A 440 -3.21 -6.88 -18.90
C LEU A 440 -2.79 -6.84 -20.37
N ALA A 441 -3.20 -5.81 -21.11
CA ALA A 441 -2.76 -5.58 -22.48
C ALA A 441 -1.23 -5.40 -22.55
N ARG A 442 -0.66 -4.59 -21.65
CA ARG A 442 0.79 -4.42 -21.52
C ARG A 442 1.50 -5.73 -21.20
N ALA A 443 0.99 -6.53 -20.27
CA ALA A 443 1.57 -7.83 -19.93
C ALA A 443 1.57 -8.79 -21.13
N HIS A 444 0.47 -8.87 -21.88
CA HIS A 444 0.43 -9.63 -23.13
C HIS A 444 1.41 -9.10 -24.18
N SER A 445 1.58 -7.78 -24.30
CA SER A 445 2.55 -7.17 -25.21
C SER A 445 3.99 -7.59 -24.88
N LEU A 446 4.34 -7.61 -23.58
CA LEU A 446 5.66 -8.02 -23.09
C LEU A 446 5.94 -9.51 -23.32
N GLU A 447 4.93 -10.37 -23.25
CA GLU A 447 5.05 -11.80 -23.58
C GLU A 447 5.02 -12.08 -25.09
N GLY A 448 4.90 -11.05 -25.94
CA GLY A 448 4.82 -11.21 -27.39
C GLY A 448 3.43 -11.64 -27.91
N ASN A 449 2.42 -11.70 -27.04
CA ASN A 449 1.04 -12.00 -27.39
C ASN A 449 0.33 -10.77 -28.01
N THR A 450 0.86 -10.28 -29.14
CA THR A 450 0.46 -9.00 -29.76
C THR A 450 -1.03 -8.88 -30.04
N ASP A 451 -1.68 -9.93 -30.56
CA ASP A 451 -3.11 -9.86 -30.90
C ASP A 451 -4.00 -9.75 -29.65
N LYS A 452 -3.65 -10.46 -28.56
CA LYS A 452 -4.35 -10.32 -27.27
C LYS A 452 -4.13 -8.93 -26.68
N ALA A 453 -2.91 -8.41 -26.79
CA ALA A 453 -2.60 -7.06 -26.31
C ALA A 453 -3.44 -6.00 -27.05
N ILE A 454 -3.52 -6.07 -28.38
CA ILE A 454 -4.37 -5.16 -29.18
C ILE A 454 -5.83 -5.29 -28.75
N LYS A 455 -6.35 -6.51 -28.60
CA LYS A 455 -7.72 -6.75 -28.16
C LYS A 455 -8.03 -6.06 -26.82
N TYR A 456 -7.22 -6.27 -25.80
CA TYR A 456 -7.46 -5.67 -24.48
C TYR A 456 -7.26 -4.15 -24.47
N TYR A 457 -6.33 -3.61 -25.26
CA TYR A 457 -6.24 -2.16 -25.43
C TYR A 457 -7.47 -1.59 -26.14
N GLN A 458 -8.03 -2.28 -27.15
CA GLN A 458 -9.28 -1.89 -27.80
C GLN A 458 -10.45 -1.93 -26.81
N GLU A 459 -10.55 -2.96 -25.96
CA GLU A 459 -11.52 -3.00 -24.86
C GLU A 459 -11.34 -1.80 -23.92
N SER A 460 -10.10 -1.44 -23.57
CA SER A 460 -9.85 -0.26 -22.72
C SER A 460 -10.28 1.07 -23.36
N LEU A 461 -10.27 1.18 -24.70
CA LEU A 461 -10.79 2.37 -25.39
C LEU A 461 -12.32 2.48 -25.32
N VAL A 462 -13.04 1.37 -25.10
CA VAL A 462 -14.49 1.39 -24.91
C VAL A 462 -14.83 1.98 -23.53
N GLU A 463 -14.10 1.54 -22.50
CA GLU A 463 -14.28 2.03 -21.12
C GLU A 463 -13.72 3.45 -20.92
N GLY A 464 -12.69 3.83 -21.70
CA GLY A 464 -11.95 5.08 -21.54
C GLY A 464 -11.30 5.51 -22.85
N PRO A 465 -12.00 6.28 -23.70
CA PRO A 465 -11.52 6.61 -25.04
C PRO A 465 -10.33 7.58 -25.07
N ALA A 466 -10.10 8.33 -23.99
CA ALA A 466 -9.09 9.39 -23.91
C ALA A 466 -7.90 9.03 -23.02
N VAL A 467 -7.38 7.80 -23.11
CA VAL A 467 -6.20 7.37 -22.35
C VAL A 467 -4.94 7.39 -23.22
N PHE A 468 -3.95 8.18 -22.81
CA PHE A 468 -2.65 8.27 -23.49
C PHE A 468 -1.96 6.92 -23.61
N ALA A 469 -1.79 6.21 -22.48
CA ALA A 469 -1.06 4.95 -22.44
C ALA A 469 -1.66 3.91 -23.40
N THR A 470 -2.99 3.85 -23.51
CA THR A 470 -3.67 2.96 -24.46
C THR A 470 -3.35 3.32 -25.91
N ASN A 471 -3.54 4.58 -26.30
CA ASN A 471 -3.30 5.02 -27.67
C ASN A 471 -1.82 4.91 -28.06
N TYR A 472 -0.91 5.32 -27.18
CA TYR A 472 0.53 5.19 -27.42
C TYR A 472 0.94 3.72 -27.63
N ASN A 473 0.50 2.82 -26.73
CA ASN A 473 0.87 1.40 -26.83
C ASN A 473 0.21 0.69 -28.03
N LEU A 474 -1.03 1.05 -28.39
CA LEU A 474 -1.63 0.58 -29.65
C LEU A 474 -0.84 1.04 -30.86
N GLY A 475 -0.37 2.30 -30.87
CA GLY A 475 0.52 2.82 -31.90
C GLY A 475 1.78 1.95 -32.08
N ASP A 476 2.47 1.67 -30.97
CA ASP A 476 3.67 0.81 -30.96
C ASP A 476 3.36 -0.62 -31.45
N LEU A 477 2.22 -1.20 -31.04
CA LEU A 477 1.81 -2.54 -31.49
C LEU A 477 1.44 -2.59 -32.98
N TYR A 478 0.75 -1.59 -33.50
CA TYR A 478 0.42 -1.52 -34.92
C TYR A 478 1.68 -1.30 -35.78
N LEU A 479 2.67 -0.52 -35.31
CA LEU A 479 3.98 -0.45 -35.97
C LEU A 479 4.66 -1.81 -36.04
N LYS A 480 4.65 -2.59 -34.96
CA LYS A 480 5.21 -3.96 -34.96
C LYS A 480 4.51 -4.87 -35.98
N LYS A 481 3.21 -4.64 -36.25
CA LYS A 481 2.45 -5.35 -37.32
C LYS A 481 2.60 -4.72 -38.71
N ASN A 482 3.48 -3.72 -38.88
CA ASN A 482 3.67 -2.96 -40.11
C ASN A 482 2.40 -2.22 -40.58
N LEU A 483 1.45 -1.95 -39.67
CA LEU A 483 0.21 -1.20 -39.93
C LEU A 483 0.45 0.29 -39.64
N VAL A 484 1.29 0.91 -40.47
CA VAL A 484 1.83 2.26 -40.23
C VAL A 484 0.75 3.35 -40.16
N ASN A 485 -0.33 3.24 -40.95
CA ASN A 485 -1.41 4.22 -40.94
C ASN A 485 -2.21 4.19 -39.62
N GLU A 486 -2.53 3.00 -39.11
CA GLU A 486 -3.21 2.86 -37.82
C GLU A 486 -2.31 3.33 -36.67
N ALA A 487 -1.01 3.00 -36.74
CA ALA A 487 -0.05 3.51 -35.77
C ALA A 487 0.00 5.05 -35.75
N MET A 488 0.12 5.68 -36.91
CA MET A 488 0.09 7.14 -37.04
C MET A 488 -1.18 7.74 -36.46
N ARG A 489 -2.35 7.12 -36.72
CA ARG A 489 -3.62 7.58 -36.14
C ARG A 489 -3.57 7.58 -34.61
N HIS A 490 -3.12 6.48 -34.01
CA HIS A 490 -3.05 6.33 -32.56
C HIS A 490 -2.01 7.24 -31.90
N PHE A 491 -0.83 7.44 -32.50
CA PHE A 491 0.14 8.40 -31.97
C PHE A 491 -0.35 9.85 -32.07
N ASN A 492 -1.07 10.21 -33.16
CA ASN A 492 -1.68 11.54 -33.27
C ASN A 492 -2.78 11.76 -32.21
N LEU A 493 -3.56 10.72 -31.88
CA LEU A 493 -4.52 10.78 -30.78
C LEU A 493 -3.78 10.94 -29.44
N ALA A 494 -2.75 10.14 -29.17
CA ALA A 494 -1.95 10.23 -27.96
C ALA A 494 -1.33 11.64 -27.77
N SER A 495 -0.78 12.24 -28.83
CA SER A 495 -0.24 13.62 -28.78
C SER A 495 -1.29 14.70 -28.57
N ARG A 496 -2.56 14.43 -28.89
CA ARG A 496 -3.68 15.36 -28.62
C ARG A 496 -4.20 15.22 -27.20
N ILE A 497 -4.26 13.99 -26.68
CA ILE A 497 -4.68 13.70 -25.31
C ILE A 497 -3.66 14.30 -24.33
N GLU A 498 -2.35 14.10 -24.60
CA GLU A 498 -1.29 14.65 -23.75
C GLU A 498 -0.22 15.38 -24.57
N PRO A 499 -0.43 16.68 -24.87
CA PRO A 499 0.46 17.46 -25.72
C PRO A 499 1.82 17.82 -25.08
N GLU A 500 1.97 17.52 -23.79
CA GLU A 500 3.20 17.75 -23.02
C GLU A 500 4.07 16.49 -22.89
N ILE A 501 3.59 15.33 -23.36
CA ILE A 501 4.37 14.09 -23.37
C ILE A 501 5.15 13.97 -24.70
N PRO A 502 6.50 13.98 -24.66
CA PRO A 502 7.35 13.99 -25.86
C PRO A 502 7.29 12.69 -26.68
N GLU A 503 6.96 11.56 -26.08
CA GLU A 503 7.07 10.22 -26.64
C GLU A 503 6.23 10.08 -27.93
N SER A 504 5.02 10.65 -27.97
CA SER A 504 4.17 10.57 -29.17
C SER A 504 4.76 11.36 -30.34
N PHE A 505 5.34 12.54 -30.09
CA PHE A 505 6.01 13.34 -31.12
C PHE A 505 7.26 12.64 -31.63
N ALA A 506 8.05 12.03 -30.74
CA ALA A 506 9.22 11.25 -31.12
C ALA A 506 8.85 10.08 -32.05
N ARG A 507 7.79 9.32 -31.72
CA ARG A 507 7.29 8.21 -32.55
C ARG A 507 6.78 8.68 -33.92
N ILE A 508 6.04 9.78 -33.98
CA ILE A 508 5.56 10.35 -35.24
C ILE A 508 6.76 10.78 -36.12
N GLY A 509 7.76 11.45 -35.53
CA GLY A 509 8.99 11.82 -36.22
C GLY A 509 9.75 10.60 -36.77
N GLU A 510 9.86 9.52 -35.99
CA GLU A 510 10.47 8.25 -36.41
C GLU A 510 9.76 7.66 -37.62
N ILE A 511 8.42 7.66 -37.63
CA ILE A 511 7.63 7.16 -38.76
C ILE A 511 7.88 8.01 -40.02
N TYR A 512 7.86 9.34 -39.90
CA TYR A 512 8.13 10.21 -41.06
C TYR A 512 9.56 10.05 -41.59
N LEU A 513 10.54 9.88 -40.71
CA LEU A 513 11.92 9.58 -41.08
C LEU A 513 12.00 8.27 -41.88
N LEU A 514 11.35 7.20 -41.41
CA LEU A 514 11.30 5.90 -42.11
C LEU A 514 10.57 5.99 -43.46
N GLN A 515 9.53 6.82 -43.56
CA GLN A 515 8.83 7.11 -44.83
C GLN A 515 9.60 8.05 -45.77
N LYS A 516 10.82 8.48 -45.41
CA LYS A 516 11.63 9.46 -46.14
C LYS A 516 10.96 10.83 -46.30
N LYS A 517 9.98 11.15 -45.45
CA LYS A 517 9.30 12.45 -45.41
C LYS A 517 10.04 13.38 -44.44
N PHE A 518 11.29 13.69 -44.78
CA PHE A 518 12.26 14.33 -43.88
C PHE A 518 11.80 15.70 -43.37
N GLU A 519 11.21 16.52 -44.23
CA GLU A 519 10.69 17.85 -43.86
C GLU A 519 9.52 17.77 -42.86
N LEU A 520 8.75 16.67 -42.88
CA LEU A 520 7.70 16.45 -41.89
C LEU A 520 8.25 15.90 -40.58
N ALA A 521 9.38 15.19 -40.58
CA ALA A 521 9.95 14.61 -39.37
C ALA A 521 10.58 15.67 -38.42
N ASP A 522 11.24 16.68 -38.98
CA ASP A 522 11.99 17.72 -38.22
C ASP A 522 11.13 18.44 -37.17
N PRO A 523 9.93 18.99 -37.47
CA PRO A 523 9.13 19.69 -36.46
C PRO A 523 8.66 18.80 -35.31
N TYR A 524 8.36 17.52 -35.56
CA TYR A 524 7.96 16.58 -34.51
C TYR A 524 9.12 16.22 -33.58
N PHE A 525 10.31 15.99 -34.14
CA PHE A 525 11.48 15.76 -33.30
C PHE A 525 11.89 17.00 -32.50
N ARG A 526 11.77 18.20 -33.08
CA ARG A 526 12.00 19.47 -32.34
C ARG A 526 11.05 19.62 -31.17
N ARG A 527 9.75 19.39 -31.39
CA ARG A 527 8.76 19.41 -30.30
C ARG A 527 9.09 18.39 -29.20
N ALA A 528 9.53 17.19 -29.57
CA ALA A 528 9.93 16.18 -28.59
C ALA A 528 11.14 16.60 -27.73
N VAL A 529 12.16 17.27 -28.30
CA VAL A 529 13.30 17.77 -27.51
C VAL A 529 13.00 19.04 -26.72
N GLU A 530 12.06 19.87 -27.18
CA GLU A 530 11.55 21.00 -26.40
C GLU A 530 10.88 20.52 -25.10
N LEU A 531 10.06 19.47 -25.21
CA LEU A 531 9.37 18.84 -24.08
C LEU A 531 10.32 18.02 -23.19
N ASN A 532 11.32 17.35 -23.78
CA ASN A 532 12.34 16.62 -23.03
C ASN A 532 13.77 16.88 -23.57
N PRO A 533 14.47 17.87 -23.00
CA PRO A 533 15.82 18.26 -23.45
C PRO A 533 16.92 17.27 -23.00
N ARG A 534 16.55 16.13 -22.42
CA ARG A 534 17.45 15.06 -21.97
C ARG A 534 17.32 13.76 -22.78
N SER A 535 16.51 13.74 -23.84
CA SER A 535 16.34 12.54 -24.67
C SER A 535 17.51 12.34 -25.66
N ALA A 536 18.49 11.54 -25.27
CA ALA A 536 19.65 11.21 -26.12
C ALA A 536 19.23 10.60 -27.48
N GLN A 537 18.20 9.75 -27.47
CA GLN A 537 17.68 9.08 -28.66
C GLN A 537 17.05 10.06 -29.66
N VAL A 538 16.26 11.05 -29.19
CA VAL A 538 15.64 12.03 -30.10
C VAL A 538 16.70 12.96 -30.69
N PHE A 539 17.72 13.37 -29.91
CA PHE A 539 18.87 14.11 -30.43
C PHE A 539 19.65 13.31 -31.48
N LYS A 540 19.81 11.99 -31.29
CA LYS A 540 20.41 11.11 -32.31
C LYS A 540 19.59 11.13 -33.61
N ASN A 541 18.26 10.99 -33.51
CA ASN A 541 17.38 11.02 -34.68
C ASN A 541 17.42 12.38 -35.41
N LEU A 542 17.45 13.51 -34.68
CA LEU A 542 17.67 14.84 -35.25
C LEU A 542 19.02 14.98 -35.95
N GLY A 543 20.07 14.38 -35.36
CA GLY A 543 21.40 14.31 -35.95
C GLY A 543 21.40 13.58 -37.29
N VAL A 544 20.80 12.38 -37.34
CA VAL A 544 20.64 11.59 -38.56
C VAL A 544 19.86 12.38 -39.61
N LEU A 545 18.71 12.93 -39.24
CA LEU A 545 17.83 13.70 -40.12
C LEU A 545 18.56 14.92 -40.72
N ASN A 546 19.21 15.74 -39.89
CA ASN A 546 19.83 16.98 -40.35
C ASN A 546 21.14 16.74 -41.10
N PHE A 547 21.94 15.75 -40.68
CA PHE A 547 23.23 15.46 -41.31
C PHE A 547 23.06 14.76 -42.66
N TYR A 548 22.28 13.68 -42.71
CA TYR A 548 22.20 12.81 -43.90
C TYR A 548 21.07 13.17 -44.86
N HIS A 549 20.03 13.86 -44.42
CA HIS A 549 18.80 14.01 -45.22
C HIS A 549 18.40 15.45 -45.52
N LEU A 550 18.58 16.40 -44.59
CA LEU A 550 18.21 17.82 -44.80
C LEU A 550 19.37 18.71 -45.26
N ASN A 551 20.54 18.14 -45.55
CA ASN A 551 21.74 18.87 -45.96
C ASN A 551 22.15 20.00 -44.98
N LYS A 552 22.00 19.77 -43.67
CA LYS A 552 22.35 20.69 -42.58
C LYS A 552 23.44 20.05 -41.69
N PRO A 553 24.65 19.77 -42.23
CA PRO A 553 25.67 18.98 -41.53
C PRO A 553 26.14 19.60 -40.21
N LYS A 554 26.29 20.93 -40.14
CA LYS A 554 26.66 21.63 -38.89
C LYS A 554 25.65 21.40 -37.76
N GLN A 555 24.36 21.47 -38.07
CA GLN A 555 23.29 21.20 -37.09
C GLN A 555 23.25 19.73 -36.70
N GLY A 556 23.40 18.83 -37.69
CA GLY A 556 23.46 17.39 -37.45
C GLY A 556 24.57 16.99 -36.48
N LEU A 557 25.80 17.51 -36.68
CA LEU A 557 26.93 17.27 -35.77
C LEU A 557 26.67 17.81 -34.36
N ALA A 558 26.04 18.98 -34.23
CA ALA A 558 25.67 19.53 -32.93
C ALA A 558 24.68 18.63 -32.17
N PHE A 559 23.66 18.09 -32.87
CA PHE A 559 22.71 17.15 -32.29
C PHE A 559 23.35 15.81 -31.91
N PHE A 560 24.24 15.28 -32.74
CA PHE A 560 25.02 14.09 -32.40
C PHE A 560 25.90 14.28 -31.17
N SER A 561 26.58 15.44 -31.07
CA SER A 561 27.38 15.80 -29.89
C SER A 561 26.51 15.88 -28.62
N ARG A 562 25.34 16.51 -28.70
CA ARG A 562 24.38 16.58 -27.59
C ARG A 562 23.87 15.20 -27.19
N SER A 563 23.53 14.34 -28.15
CA SER A 563 23.12 12.95 -27.91
C SER A 563 24.20 12.18 -27.14
N LEU A 564 25.46 12.26 -27.60
CA LEU A 564 26.58 11.58 -26.96
C LEU A 564 26.92 12.14 -25.56
N THR A 565 26.68 13.43 -25.33
CA THR A 565 26.83 14.05 -24.00
C THR A 565 25.79 13.50 -23.01
N LEU A 566 24.58 13.24 -23.49
CA LEU A 566 23.48 12.71 -22.68
C LEU A 566 23.61 11.19 -22.43
N ASP A 567 24.03 10.44 -23.45
CA ASP A 567 24.31 9.01 -23.33
C ASP A 567 25.62 8.64 -24.06
N PRO A 568 26.75 8.62 -23.34
CA PRO A 568 28.04 8.22 -23.91
C PRO A 568 28.13 6.72 -24.24
N GLY A 569 27.22 5.89 -23.73
CA GLY A 569 27.24 4.43 -23.83
C GLY A 569 26.27 3.85 -24.86
N GLN A 570 25.54 4.70 -25.60
CA GLN A 570 24.54 4.24 -26.56
C GLN A 570 25.12 3.31 -27.65
N PRO A 571 24.33 2.39 -28.24
CA PRO A 571 24.83 1.39 -29.19
C PRO A 571 25.62 1.96 -30.37
N GLU A 572 25.29 3.15 -30.85
CA GLU A 572 25.95 3.83 -31.97
C GLU A 572 26.99 4.88 -31.53
N ALA A 573 27.37 4.92 -30.25
CA ALA A 573 28.28 5.93 -29.71
C ALA A 573 29.64 5.96 -30.42
N SER A 574 30.20 4.80 -30.78
CA SER A 574 31.48 4.71 -31.50
C SER A 574 31.40 5.37 -32.88
N LYS A 575 30.36 5.06 -33.66
CA LYS A 575 30.10 5.65 -34.98
C LYS A 575 29.91 7.16 -34.89
N ILE A 576 29.17 7.62 -33.88
CA ILE A 576 28.95 9.05 -33.64
C ILE A 576 30.28 9.76 -33.29
N ARG A 577 31.14 9.15 -32.46
CA ARG A 577 32.47 9.71 -32.13
C ARG A 577 33.37 9.79 -33.35
N GLU A 578 33.40 8.75 -34.15
CA GLU A 578 34.18 8.70 -35.39
C GLU A 578 33.74 9.81 -36.35
N LEU A 579 32.42 9.93 -36.59
CA LEU A 579 31.86 11.00 -37.41
C LEU A 579 32.22 12.39 -36.86
N LEU A 580 32.09 12.62 -35.55
CA LEU A 580 32.46 13.90 -34.95
C LEU A 580 33.96 14.21 -35.09
N SER A 581 34.83 13.19 -35.05
CA SER A 581 36.28 13.37 -35.17
C SER A 581 36.72 13.80 -36.59
N GLN A 582 36.01 13.33 -37.62
CA GLN A 582 36.28 13.69 -39.02
C GLN A 582 35.96 15.17 -39.34
N PHE A 583 35.15 15.82 -38.51
CA PHE A 583 34.65 17.19 -38.72
C PHE A 583 35.04 18.16 -37.60
N LYS A 584 35.99 17.78 -36.73
CA LYS A 584 36.60 18.74 -35.80
C LYS A 584 37.54 19.68 -36.59
N PRO A 585 37.40 21.01 -36.47
CA PRO A 585 38.45 21.91 -36.94
C PRO A 585 39.72 21.69 -36.10
N GLU A 586 40.89 21.73 -36.75
CA GLU A 586 42.21 21.70 -36.12
C GLU A 586 42.39 22.80 -35.07
#